data_AF-A0A7X0KZ19-F1
#
_entry.id   AF-A0A7X0KZ19-F1
#
_cell.length_a   1.000
_cell.length_b   1.000
_cell.length_c   1.000
_cell.angle_alpha   90.00
_cell.angle_beta   90.00
_cell.angle_gamma   90.00
#
_symmetry.space_group_name_H-M   'P 1'
#
loop_
_entity.id
_entity.type
_entity.pdbx_description
1 polymer ?
#
loop_
_entity_poly.entity_id
_entity_poly.type
_entity_poly.pdbx_seq_one_letter_code
_entity_poly.pdbx_strand_id
1 'polypeptide(L)'
;MDFNKQVIEEFRANGGRVGGPFEGGRLLLLTTTGARSGAPHTTPLGYLPDGVGRVLVIASAGGSPRHPAWFHNLVANPRVTVESGVFAYEADAVVLEGDERDRAFGRAAEADPGWAAYEEKSGRTLPVVALVQVAAGPPAGPESPGAMLVAVHDAFRRELELIRKEVAASGAAVGAQLRVNCLTMCQGLGHHHMGEDQQLFPVLERHHPELGPVLAELRDEHETISALLEELRRVLDGGDPDSLRTEVDRLTAALGAHLDREEDRLLPLLDALDRR
;
A
#
# COMPACT_ATOMS: atom_id res chain seq x y z
N MET A 1 17.54 17.33 -15.90
CA MET A 1 17.47 15.97 -15.32
C MET A 1 16.21 15.32 -15.88
N ASP A 2 16.25 14.03 -16.19
CA ASP A 2 15.04 13.30 -16.61
C ASP A 2 14.00 13.34 -15.48
N PHE A 3 12.75 13.70 -15.78
CA PHE A 3 11.68 13.85 -14.79
C PHE A 3 11.46 12.55 -13.99
N ASN A 4 11.44 11.41 -14.68
CA ASN A 4 11.29 10.11 -14.02
C ASN A 4 12.45 9.82 -13.08
N LYS A 5 13.69 10.21 -13.45
CA LYS A 5 14.85 10.03 -12.58
C LYS A 5 14.72 10.81 -11.28
N GLN A 6 14.23 12.06 -11.34
CA GLN A 6 13.99 12.87 -10.14
C GLN A 6 12.93 12.23 -9.23
N VAL A 7 11.81 11.78 -9.81
CA VAL A 7 10.73 11.10 -9.06
C VAL A 7 11.23 9.81 -8.40
N ILE A 8 12.05 9.03 -9.10
CA ILE A 8 12.65 7.78 -8.55
C ILE A 8 13.60 8.08 -7.39
N GLU A 9 14.46 9.09 -7.55
CA GLU A 9 15.41 9.50 -6.50
C GLU A 9 14.66 10.01 -5.26
N GLU A 10 13.64 10.85 -5.44
CA GLU A 10 12.81 11.35 -4.35
C GLU A 10 12.02 10.23 -3.66
N PHE A 11 11.38 9.35 -4.43
CA PHE A 11 10.64 8.19 -3.91
C PHE A 11 11.54 7.34 -3.00
N ARG A 12 12.74 6.98 -3.46
CA ARG A 12 13.68 6.16 -2.69
C ARG A 12 14.23 6.89 -1.46
N ALA A 13 14.50 8.19 -1.57
CA ALA A 13 14.99 9.00 -0.47
C ALA A 13 13.96 9.19 0.66
N ASN A 14 12.67 9.20 0.33
CA ASN A 14 11.59 9.55 1.26
C ASN A 14 10.65 8.38 1.60
N GLY A 15 11.12 7.14 1.41
CA GLY A 15 10.36 5.93 1.75
C GLY A 15 9.03 5.82 1.00
N GLY A 16 9.03 6.20 -0.28
CA GLY A 16 7.91 6.15 -1.20
C GLY A 16 7.11 7.44 -1.37
N ARG A 17 7.49 8.52 -0.66
CA ARG A 17 6.80 9.82 -0.74
C ARG A 17 7.43 10.69 -1.83
N VAL A 18 6.58 11.31 -2.64
CA VAL A 18 6.98 12.26 -3.69
C VAL A 18 6.06 13.46 -3.62
N GLY A 19 6.62 14.67 -3.64
CA GLY A 19 5.87 15.92 -3.57
C GLY A 19 5.29 16.36 -4.92
N GLY A 20 4.84 17.62 -4.97
CA GLY A 20 4.35 18.25 -6.19
C GLY A 20 3.14 17.51 -6.77
N PRO A 21 3.14 17.14 -8.07
CA PRO A 21 2.00 16.46 -8.69
C PRO A 21 1.65 15.08 -8.10
N PHE A 22 2.54 14.48 -7.31
CA PHE A 22 2.33 13.18 -6.68
C PHE A 22 2.09 13.28 -5.17
N GLU A 23 2.00 14.51 -4.63
CA GLU A 23 1.84 14.73 -3.20
C GLU A 23 0.54 14.10 -2.69
N GLY A 24 0.67 13.21 -1.69
CA GLY A 24 -0.47 12.46 -1.16
C GLY A 24 -1.06 11.45 -2.14
N GLY A 25 -0.30 10.99 -3.14
CA GLY A 25 -0.71 9.92 -4.05
C GLY A 25 -0.18 8.55 -3.64
N ARG A 26 -0.89 7.48 -4.05
CA ARG A 26 -0.37 6.11 -4.01
C ARG A 26 0.56 5.88 -5.20
N LEU A 27 1.87 5.87 -4.96
CA LEU A 27 2.90 5.66 -5.97
C LEU A 27 3.68 4.37 -5.70
N LEU A 28 4.10 3.69 -6.76
CA LEU A 28 5.10 2.62 -6.74
C LEU A 28 6.13 2.84 -7.85
N LEU A 29 7.29 2.19 -7.74
CA LEU A 29 8.22 2.07 -8.86
C LEU A 29 8.10 0.68 -9.47
N LEU A 30 7.88 0.62 -10.79
CA LEU A 30 7.83 -0.62 -11.54
C LEU A 30 9.10 -0.77 -12.37
N THR A 31 9.91 -1.78 -12.07
CA THR A 31 11.07 -2.17 -12.89
C THR A 31 10.70 -3.31 -13.81
N THR A 32 10.80 -3.07 -15.12
CA THR A 32 10.51 -4.03 -16.20
C THR A 32 11.76 -4.37 -17.00
N THR A 33 11.79 -5.52 -17.65
CA THR A 33 12.87 -5.87 -18.60
C THR A 33 12.55 -5.36 -20.00
N GLY A 34 13.43 -4.56 -20.59
CA GLY A 34 13.24 -3.98 -21.93
C GLY A 34 13.03 -5.05 -23.00
N ALA A 35 11.86 -5.09 -23.66
CA ALA A 35 11.51 -6.15 -24.61
C ALA A 35 12.48 -6.27 -25.80
N ARG A 36 13.19 -5.19 -26.14
CA ARG A 36 14.19 -5.16 -27.22
C ARG A 36 15.63 -5.14 -26.72
N SER A 37 15.88 -4.45 -25.61
CA SER A 37 17.22 -4.18 -25.08
C SER A 37 17.70 -5.22 -24.07
N GLY A 38 16.78 -5.93 -23.42
CA GLY A 38 17.07 -6.76 -22.24
C GLY A 38 17.45 -5.98 -20.99
N ALA A 39 17.55 -4.64 -21.06
CA ALA A 39 17.98 -3.80 -19.94
C ALA A 39 16.82 -3.51 -18.96
N PRO A 40 17.08 -3.36 -17.66
CA PRO A 40 16.06 -2.97 -16.69
C PRO A 40 15.63 -1.51 -16.91
N HIS A 41 14.32 -1.27 -16.81
CA HIS A 41 13.72 0.06 -16.92
C HIS A 41 12.73 0.29 -15.78
N THR A 42 13.02 1.27 -14.92
CA THR A 42 12.17 1.67 -13.79
C THR A 42 11.27 2.83 -14.17
N THR A 43 9.97 2.72 -13.89
CA THR A 43 8.98 3.78 -14.13
C THR A 43 8.14 4.02 -12.87
N PRO A 44 7.99 5.27 -12.39
CA PRO A 44 7.05 5.60 -11.33
C PRO A 44 5.61 5.53 -11.85
N LEU A 45 4.73 4.86 -11.11
CA LEU A 45 3.32 4.65 -11.49
C LEU A 45 2.41 4.89 -10.30
N GLY A 46 1.27 5.53 -10.57
CA GLY A 46 0.13 5.48 -9.65
C GLY A 46 -0.44 4.07 -9.60
N TYR A 47 -0.88 3.63 -8.43
CA TYR A 47 -1.48 2.31 -8.26
C TYR A 47 -2.78 2.35 -7.44
N LEU A 48 -3.56 1.29 -7.56
CA LEU A 48 -4.78 1.08 -6.79
C LEU A 48 -4.71 -0.26 -6.05
N PRO A 49 -5.07 -0.32 -4.76
CA PRO A 49 -5.32 -1.59 -4.07
C PRO A 49 -6.42 -2.38 -4.79
N ASP A 50 -6.30 -3.69 -4.83
CA ASP A 50 -7.29 -4.56 -5.46
C ASP A 50 -7.53 -5.83 -4.65
N GLY A 51 -7.67 -5.61 -3.34
CA GLY A 51 -7.73 -6.65 -2.35
C GLY A 51 -6.34 -7.15 -1.96
N VAL A 52 -6.31 -8.37 -1.45
CA VAL A 52 -5.14 -8.94 -0.78
C VAL A 52 -4.16 -9.48 -1.81
N GLY A 53 -2.90 -9.06 -1.71
CA GLY A 53 -1.79 -9.64 -2.49
C GLY A 53 -1.73 -9.23 -3.96
N ARG A 54 -2.59 -8.30 -4.39
CA ARG A 54 -2.53 -7.69 -5.73
C ARG A 54 -2.71 -6.18 -5.68
N VAL A 55 -1.94 -5.48 -6.50
CA VAL A 55 -2.13 -4.05 -6.79
C VAL A 55 -2.34 -3.85 -8.29
N LEU A 56 -3.08 -2.81 -8.66
CA LEU A 56 -3.36 -2.48 -10.05
C LEU A 56 -2.54 -1.29 -10.50
N VAL A 57 -2.01 -1.38 -11.73
CA VAL A 57 -1.46 -0.24 -12.46
C VAL A 57 -2.17 -0.12 -13.81
N ILE A 58 -2.36 1.11 -14.27
CA ILE A 58 -3.10 1.40 -15.51
C ILE A 58 -2.15 2.00 -16.55
N ALA A 59 -2.08 1.39 -17.73
CA ALA A 59 -1.23 1.83 -18.84
C ALA A 59 -1.82 3.03 -19.61
N SER A 60 -2.06 4.14 -18.89
CA SER A 60 -2.71 5.35 -19.38
C SER A 60 -1.79 6.21 -20.26
N ALA A 61 -0.51 6.33 -19.89
CA ALA A 61 0.45 7.23 -20.54
C ALA A 61 -0.11 8.65 -20.76
N GLY A 62 -0.86 9.18 -19.79
CA GLY A 62 -1.50 10.51 -19.86
C GLY A 62 -2.54 10.65 -20.99
N GLY A 63 -3.14 9.54 -21.41
CA GLY A 63 -4.09 9.48 -22.52
C GLY A 63 -3.40 9.49 -23.90
N SER A 64 -2.15 9.04 -23.99
CA SER A 64 -1.47 8.87 -25.27
C SER A 64 -2.13 7.77 -26.13
N PRO A 65 -2.23 7.95 -27.47
CA PRO A 65 -2.75 6.91 -28.37
C PRO A 65 -1.83 5.69 -28.46
N ARG A 66 -0.62 5.75 -27.87
CA ARG A 66 0.31 4.62 -27.80
C ARG A 66 0.42 4.10 -26.37
N HIS A 67 0.62 2.79 -26.23
CA HIS A 67 0.95 2.20 -24.94
C HIS A 67 2.35 2.66 -24.47
N PRO A 68 2.56 2.79 -23.15
CA PRO A 68 3.87 3.10 -22.61
C PRO A 68 4.84 1.94 -22.79
N ALA A 69 6.14 2.23 -22.83
CA ALA A 69 7.19 1.22 -23.03
C ALA A 69 7.16 0.10 -21.97
N TRP A 70 6.89 0.45 -20.70
CA TRP A 70 6.79 -0.53 -19.62
C TRP A 70 5.66 -1.56 -19.84
N PHE A 71 4.58 -1.19 -20.52
CA PHE A 71 3.49 -2.13 -20.85
C PHE A 71 3.96 -3.14 -21.91
N HIS A 72 4.65 -2.68 -22.95
CA HIS A 72 5.25 -3.60 -23.94
C HIS A 72 6.31 -4.51 -23.31
N ASN A 73 7.07 -4.00 -22.36
CA ASN A 73 8.07 -4.77 -21.62
C ASN A 73 7.43 -5.91 -20.82
N LEU A 74 6.39 -5.62 -20.01
CA LEU A 74 5.75 -6.67 -19.21
C LEU A 74 4.98 -7.71 -20.03
N VAL A 75 4.47 -7.33 -21.21
CA VAL A 75 3.82 -8.29 -22.12
C VAL A 75 4.86 -9.29 -22.66
N ALA A 76 6.09 -8.83 -22.89
CA ALA A 76 7.18 -9.69 -23.34
C ALA A 76 7.83 -10.49 -22.19
N ASN A 77 7.95 -9.89 -21.01
CA ASN A 77 8.48 -10.53 -19.81
C ASN A 77 7.66 -10.09 -18.57
N PRO A 78 6.71 -10.92 -18.11
CA PRO A 78 5.77 -10.55 -17.04
C PRO A 78 6.40 -10.50 -15.65
N ARG A 79 7.62 -11.03 -15.47
CA ARG A 79 8.32 -10.94 -14.18
C ARG A 79 8.89 -9.53 -14.00
N VAL A 80 8.43 -8.85 -12.96
CA VAL A 80 8.78 -7.46 -12.65
C VAL A 80 9.24 -7.30 -11.20
N THR A 81 9.94 -6.21 -10.92
CA THR A 81 10.23 -5.78 -9.54
C THR A 81 9.39 -4.57 -9.22
N VAL A 82 8.75 -4.58 -8.04
CA VAL A 82 7.92 -3.50 -7.53
C VAL A 82 8.58 -2.93 -6.29
N GLU A 83 8.79 -1.61 -6.26
CA GLU A 83 9.14 -0.87 -5.04
C GLU A 83 7.90 -0.12 -4.55
N SER A 84 7.45 -0.40 -3.33
CA SER A 84 6.28 0.20 -2.68
C SER A 84 6.65 0.69 -1.29
N GLY A 85 6.77 2.01 -1.10
CA GLY A 85 7.36 2.54 0.11
C GLY A 85 8.84 2.17 0.20
N VAL A 86 9.22 1.49 1.28
CA VAL A 86 10.57 0.94 1.47
C VAL A 86 10.65 -0.57 1.16
N PHE A 87 9.57 -1.17 0.70
CA PHE A 87 9.52 -2.58 0.33
C PHE A 87 9.84 -2.76 -1.14
N ALA A 88 10.62 -3.77 -1.47
CA ALA A 88 10.84 -4.23 -2.83
C ALA A 88 10.52 -5.73 -2.96
N TYR A 89 9.72 -6.10 -3.95
CA TYR A 89 9.33 -7.49 -4.20
C TYR A 89 9.25 -7.81 -5.69
N GLU A 90 9.38 -9.09 -6.03
CA GLU A 90 9.05 -9.57 -7.36
C GLU A 90 7.55 -9.81 -7.49
N ALA A 91 7.00 -9.49 -8.66
CA ALA A 91 5.61 -9.74 -9.01
C ALA A 91 5.51 -10.34 -10.42
N ASP A 92 4.46 -11.13 -10.62
CA ASP A 92 3.99 -11.50 -11.95
C ASP A 92 2.94 -10.49 -12.40
N ALA A 93 3.18 -9.86 -13.55
CA ALA A 93 2.27 -8.90 -14.17
C ALA A 93 1.22 -9.62 -15.04
N VAL A 94 -0.05 -9.47 -14.68
CA VAL A 94 -1.18 -10.07 -15.39
C VAL A 94 -2.03 -8.97 -16.01
N VAL A 95 -2.13 -8.94 -17.33
CA VAL A 95 -3.03 -8.02 -18.04
C VAL A 95 -4.46 -8.51 -17.84
N LEU A 96 -5.31 -7.69 -17.23
CA LEU A 96 -6.71 -8.04 -17.03
C LEU A 96 -7.48 -7.95 -18.35
N GLU A 97 -8.44 -8.85 -18.53
CA GLU A 97 -9.28 -8.93 -19.73
C GLU A 97 -10.77 -8.93 -19.36
N GLY A 98 -11.62 -8.58 -20.34
CA GLY A 98 -13.08 -8.64 -20.25
C GLY A 98 -13.65 -7.98 -18.98
N ASP A 99 -14.63 -8.64 -18.38
CA ASP A 99 -15.37 -8.10 -17.24
C ASP A 99 -14.50 -7.79 -16.02
N GLU A 100 -13.39 -8.52 -15.81
CA GLU A 100 -12.50 -8.24 -14.69
C GLU A 100 -11.80 -6.90 -14.86
N ARG A 101 -11.27 -6.66 -16.06
CA ARG A 101 -10.68 -5.38 -16.44
C ARG A 101 -11.71 -4.26 -16.31
N ASP A 102 -12.92 -4.45 -16.85
CA ASP A 102 -13.93 -3.39 -16.88
C ASP A 102 -14.43 -3.02 -15.48
N ARG A 103 -14.59 -4.00 -14.59
CA ARG A 103 -14.87 -3.73 -13.18
C ARG A 103 -13.73 -2.95 -12.51
N ALA A 104 -12.48 -3.39 -12.71
CA ALA A 104 -11.32 -2.74 -12.12
C ALA A 104 -11.16 -1.29 -12.61
N PHE A 105 -11.27 -1.07 -13.92
CA PHE A 105 -11.20 0.26 -14.53
C PHE A 105 -12.38 1.14 -14.11
N GLY A 106 -13.60 0.57 -14.03
CA GLY A 106 -14.79 1.28 -13.56
C GLY A 106 -14.63 1.83 -12.14
N ARG A 107 -14.07 1.03 -11.22
CA ARG A 107 -13.76 1.50 -9.85
C ARG A 107 -12.70 2.60 -9.85
N ALA A 108 -11.66 2.47 -10.67
CA ALA A 108 -10.64 3.51 -10.82
C ALA A 108 -11.27 4.83 -11.29
N ALA A 109 -12.08 4.79 -12.34
CA ALA A 109 -12.75 5.95 -12.92
C ALA A 109 -13.81 6.57 -12.01
N GLU A 110 -14.48 5.77 -11.17
CA GLU A 110 -15.38 6.25 -10.12
C GLU A 110 -14.61 7.07 -9.07
N ALA A 111 -13.44 6.56 -8.63
CA ALA A 111 -12.61 7.22 -7.64
C ALA A 111 -11.91 8.48 -8.17
N ASP A 112 -11.46 8.43 -9.42
CA ASP A 112 -10.81 9.55 -10.11
C ASP A 112 -11.29 9.60 -11.58
N PRO A 113 -12.15 10.58 -11.94
CA PRO A 113 -12.63 10.77 -13.31
C PRO A 113 -11.52 11.00 -14.34
N GLY A 114 -10.31 11.36 -13.91
CA GLY A 114 -9.13 11.49 -14.77
C GLY A 114 -8.81 10.21 -15.56
N TRP A 115 -9.11 9.02 -15.01
CA TRP A 115 -8.92 7.76 -15.73
C TRP A 115 -9.82 7.64 -16.97
N ALA A 116 -11.10 7.97 -16.83
CA ALA A 116 -12.04 7.97 -17.95
C ALA A 116 -11.63 9.00 -19.02
N ALA A 117 -11.20 10.20 -18.59
CA ALA A 117 -10.71 11.23 -19.51
C ALA A 117 -9.45 10.78 -20.28
N TYR A 118 -8.55 10.02 -19.65
CA TYR A 118 -7.39 9.45 -20.34
C TYR A 118 -7.77 8.37 -21.34
N GLU A 119 -8.74 7.51 -21.03
CA GLU A 119 -9.22 6.49 -21.95
C GLU A 119 -9.84 7.13 -23.20
N GLU A 120 -10.77 8.07 -23.00
CA GLU A 120 -11.40 8.82 -24.09
C GLU A 120 -10.35 9.52 -24.97
N LYS A 121 -9.45 10.30 -24.35
CA LYS A 121 -8.38 11.02 -25.05
C LYS A 121 -7.47 10.09 -25.86
N SER A 122 -7.21 8.89 -25.34
CA SER A 122 -6.32 7.93 -26.00
C SER A 122 -6.93 7.26 -27.23
N GLY A 123 -8.27 7.20 -27.32
CA GLY A 123 -8.98 6.46 -28.36
C GLY A 123 -8.75 4.94 -28.32
N ARG A 124 -8.27 4.41 -27.19
CA ARG A 124 -8.00 2.98 -26.98
C ARG A 124 -8.46 2.54 -25.60
N THR A 125 -8.81 1.27 -25.46
CA THR A 125 -9.00 0.66 -24.14
C THR A 125 -7.68 0.68 -23.38
N LEU A 126 -7.64 1.31 -22.21
CA LEU A 126 -6.44 1.38 -21.37
C LEU A 126 -6.17 0.02 -20.70
N PRO A 127 -5.00 -0.62 -20.89
CA PRO A 127 -4.71 -1.86 -20.17
C PRO A 127 -4.68 -1.63 -18.65
N VAL A 128 -5.36 -2.50 -17.91
CA VAL A 128 -5.25 -2.61 -16.46
C VAL A 128 -4.42 -3.85 -16.18
N VAL A 129 -3.38 -3.70 -15.36
CA VAL A 129 -2.45 -4.78 -15.04
C VAL A 129 -2.48 -5.04 -13.54
N ALA A 130 -2.76 -6.27 -13.15
CA ALA A 130 -2.59 -6.74 -11.79
C ALA A 130 -1.14 -7.19 -11.58
N LEU A 131 -0.51 -6.66 -10.55
CA LEU A 131 0.80 -7.09 -10.07
C LEU A 131 0.57 -8.04 -8.91
N VAL A 132 0.79 -9.33 -9.15
CA VAL A 132 0.60 -10.39 -8.15
C VAL A 132 1.96 -10.72 -7.56
N GLN A 133 2.14 -10.48 -6.27
CA GLN A 133 3.41 -10.77 -5.60
C GLN A 133 3.79 -12.25 -5.78
N VAL A 134 5.02 -12.48 -6.24
CA VAL A 134 5.56 -13.84 -6.31
C VAL A 134 5.91 -14.26 -4.90
N ALA A 135 5.38 -15.40 -4.46
CA ALA A 135 5.67 -15.93 -3.13
C ALA A 135 7.16 -16.30 -3.03
N ALA A 136 7.98 -15.41 -2.44
CA ALA A 136 9.36 -15.69 -2.06
C ALA A 136 9.83 -14.75 -0.94
N GLY A 137 9.93 -15.28 0.28
CA GLY A 137 10.56 -14.63 1.42
C GLY A 137 9.95 -13.28 1.84
N PRO A 138 10.45 -12.65 2.91
CA PRO A 138 10.14 -11.25 3.14
C PRO A 138 10.62 -10.45 1.91
N PRO A 139 9.87 -9.41 1.46
CA PRO A 139 10.37 -8.46 0.48
C PRO A 139 11.78 -8.00 0.87
N ALA A 140 12.61 -7.65 -0.13
CA ALA A 140 13.80 -6.85 0.17
C ALA A 140 13.28 -5.58 0.87
N GLY A 141 13.53 -5.52 2.18
CA GLY A 141 12.94 -4.57 3.08
C GLY A 141 14.02 -3.88 3.89
N PRO A 142 13.63 -3.12 4.92
CA PRO A 142 14.56 -2.40 5.78
C PRO A 142 15.65 -3.30 6.37
N GLU A 143 16.82 -2.71 6.64
CA GLU A 143 18.04 -3.42 7.03
C GLU A 143 17.96 -4.07 8.42
N SER A 144 17.00 -3.66 9.26
CA SER A 144 16.80 -4.12 10.64
C SER A 144 15.34 -4.42 10.99
N PRO A 145 15.07 -5.26 12.01
CA PRO A 145 13.72 -5.43 12.56
C PRO A 145 13.09 -4.13 13.06
N GLY A 146 13.88 -3.25 13.68
CA GLY A 146 13.41 -1.92 14.10
C GLY A 146 13.02 -1.03 12.92
N ALA A 147 13.84 -0.99 11.88
CA ALA A 147 13.54 -0.24 10.67
C ALA A 147 12.35 -0.85 9.91
N MET A 148 12.17 -2.17 9.97
CA MET A 148 11.00 -2.87 9.44
C MET A 148 9.72 -2.43 10.16
N LEU A 149 9.74 -2.41 11.49
CA LEU A 149 8.61 -1.95 12.31
C LEU A 149 8.19 -0.52 11.93
N VAL A 150 9.15 0.42 11.99
CA VAL A 150 8.91 1.82 11.62
C VAL A 150 8.35 1.93 10.21
N ALA A 151 8.94 1.23 9.24
CA ALA A 151 8.50 1.26 7.86
C ALA A 151 7.04 0.82 7.64
N VAL A 152 6.64 -0.27 8.31
CA VAL A 152 5.27 -0.78 8.28
C VAL A 152 4.32 0.23 8.93
N HIS A 153 4.68 0.76 10.10
CA HIS A 153 3.87 1.76 10.81
C HIS A 153 3.68 3.02 9.98
N ASP A 154 4.76 3.50 9.37
CA ASP A 154 4.74 4.64 8.47
C ASP A 154 3.81 4.40 7.27
N ALA A 155 3.75 3.17 6.75
CA ALA A 155 2.82 2.79 5.68
C ALA A 155 1.37 2.83 6.15
N PHE A 156 1.06 2.33 7.35
CA PHE A 156 -0.29 2.41 7.91
C PHE A 156 -0.72 3.84 8.19
N ARG A 157 0.15 4.68 8.77
CA ARG A 157 -0.12 6.11 8.99
C ARG A 157 -0.45 6.82 7.68
N ARG A 158 0.33 6.56 6.61
CA ARG A 158 0.07 7.12 5.27
C ARG A 158 -1.27 6.66 4.71
N GLU A 159 -1.52 5.35 4.73
CA GLU A 159 -2.74 4.79 4.14
C GLU A 159 -3.99 5.27 4.86
N LEU A 160 -3.96 5.40 6.20
CA LEU A 160 -5.05 6.01 6.97
C LEU A 160 -5.30 7.46 6.58
N GLU A 161 -4.26 8.27 6.41
CA GLU A 161 -4.42 9.67 6.00
C GLU A 161 -5.03 9.77 4.59
N LEU A 162 -4.69 8.87 3.68
CA LEU A 162 -5.31 8.79 2.35
C LEU A 162 -6.79 8.40 2.44
N ILE A 163 -7.10 7.35 3.20
CA ILE A 163 -8.48 6.90 3.43
C ILE A 163 -9.31 8.02 4.06
N ARG A 164 -8.78 8.75 5.05
CA ARG A 164 -9.46 9.91 5.66
C ARG A 164 -9.82 10.98 4.64
N LYS A 165 -8.89 11.32 3.75
CA LYS A 165 -9.14 12.28 2.66
C LYS A 165 -10.20 11.77 1.69
N GLU A 166 -10.14 10.50 1.30
CA GLU A 166 -11.13 9.88 0.42
C GLU A 166 -12.52 9.83 1.06
N VAL A 167 -12.63 9.49 2.35
CA VAL A 167 -13.89 9.53 3.11
C VAL A 167 -14.42 10.96 3.25
N ALA A 168 -13.55 11.94 3.49
CA ALA A 168 -13.94 13.34 3.58
C ALA A 168 -14.45 13.89 2.23
N ALA A 169 -13.88 13.42 1.12
CA ALA A 169 -14.30 13.76 -0.24
C ALA A 169 -15.50 12.93 -0.73
N SER A 170 -15.87 11.86 -0.01
CA SER A 170 -16.98 11.00 -0.40
C SER A 170 -18.32 11.74 -0.31
N GLY A 171 -19.16 11.53 -1.33
CA GLY A 171 -20.52 12.09 -1.39
C GLY A 171 -21.51 11.28 -0.57
N ALA A 172 -22.74 11.13 -1.09
CA ALA A 172 -23.83 10.43 -0.40
C ALA A 172 -23.64 8.91 -0.25
N ALA A 173 -22.60 8.32 -0.85
CA ALA A 173 -22.32 6.89 -0.79
C ALA A 173 -20.81 6.63 -0.81
N VAL A 174 -20.42 5.50 -0.22
CA VAL A 174 -19.04 5.01 -0.21
C VAL A 174 -18.72 4.38 -1.57
N GLY A 175 -17.77 4.97 -2.30
CA GLY A 175 -17.32 4.47 -3.61
C GLY A 175 -16.70 3.08 -3.52
N ALA A 176 -16.77 2.30 -4.61
CA ALA A 176 -16.32 0.91 -4.61
C ALA A 176 -14.81 0.79 -4.37
N GLN A 177 -14.01 1.72 -4.90
CA GLN A 177 -12.56 1.70 -4.67
C GLN A 177 -12.19 2.07 -3.24
N LEU A 178 -12.88 3.04 -2.61
CA LEU A 178 -12.65 3.39 -1.20
C LEU A 178 -12.91 2.18 -0.29
N ARG A 179 -13.98 1.42 -0.57
CA ARG A 179 -14.24 0.16 0.16
C ARG A 179 -13.07 -0.83 0.04
N VAL A 180 -12.51 -1.00 -1.17
CA VAL A 180 -11.34 -1.86 -1.38
C VAL A 180 -10.11 -1.35 -0.62
N ASN A 181 -9.86 -0.04 -0.62
CA ASN A 181 -8.76 0.58 0.12
C ASN A 181 -8.88 0.29 1.62
N CYS A 182 -10.05 0.57 2.22
CA CYS A 182 -10.29 0.30 3.64
C CYS A 182 -10.13 -1.19 3.98
N LEU A 183 -10.73 -2.10 3.20
CA LEU A 183 -10.64 -3.54 3.48
C LEU A 183 -9.19 -4.06 3.38
N THR A 184 -8.43 -3.59 2.39
CA THR A 184 -7.03 -3.94 2.21
C THR A 184 -6.20 -3.49 3.42
N MET A 185 -6.39 -2.24 3.87
CA MET A 185 -5.74 -1.72 5.06
C MET A 185 -6.13 -2.50 6.32
N CYS A 186 -7.43 -2.74 6.56
CA CYS A 186 -7.90 -3.49 7.73
C CYS A 186 -7.28 -4.89 7.80
N GLN A 187 -7.12 -5.55 6.66
CA GLN A 187 -6.52 -6.88 6.62
C GLN A 187 -5.00 -6.83 6.81
N GLY A 188 -4.30 -5.87 6.20
CA GLY A 188 -2.87 -5.67 6.41
C GLY A 188 -2.54 -5.43 7.89
N LEU A 189 -3.30 -4.55 8.54
CA LEU A 189 -3.10 -4.21 9.95
C LEU A 189 -3.35 -5.41 10.87
N GLY A 190 -4.42 -6.17 10.63
CA GLY A 190 -4.69 -7.39 11.41
C GLY A 190 -3.59 -8.44 11.29
N HIS A 191 -3.01 -8.62 10.10
CA HIS A 191 -1.87 -9.55 9.94
C HIS A 191 -0.59 -9.04 10.60
N HIS A 192 -0.35 -7.73 10.59
CA HIS A 192 0.79 -7.09 11.25
C HIS A 192 0.77 -7.34 12.76
N HIS A 193 -0.30 -6.93 13.44
CA HIS A 193 -0.44 -7.12 14.90
C HIS A 193 -0.43 -8.59 15.30
N MET A 194 -1.10 -9.46 14.52
CA MET A 194 -1.04 -10.90 14.74
C MET A 194 0.40 -11.43 14.63
N GLY A 195 1.18 -10.91 13.68
CA GLY A 195 2.59 -11.24 13.51
C GLY A 195 3.43 -10.83 14.72
N GLU A 196 3.18 -9.66 15.27
CA GLU A 196 3.85 -9.18 16.49
C GLU A 196 3.54 -10.07 17.69
N ASP A 197 2.26 -10.34 17.93
CA ASP A 197 1.79 -11.17 19.05
C ASP A 197 2.35 -12.59 19.01
N GLN A 198 2.39 -13.19 17.81
CA GLN A 198 2.71 -14.59 17.63
C GLN A 198 4.20 -14.84 17.37
N GLN A 199 4.93 -13.85 16.85
CA GLN A 199 6.33 -14.02 16.45
C GLN A 199 7.27 -13.07 17.19
N LEU A 200 7.04 -11.75 17.13
CA LEU A 200 7.97 -10.77 17.67
C LEU A 200 7.98 -10.76 19.21
N PHE A 201 6.82 -10.54 19.83
CA PHE A 201 6.72 -10.38 21.27
C PHE A 201 7.22 -11.60 22.05
N PRO A 202 6.93 -12.87 21.64
CA PRO A 202 7.51 -14.03 22.30
C PRO A 202 9.05 -14.08 22.21
N VAL A 203 9.64 -13.59 21.12
CA VAL A 203 11.11 -13.49 21.00
C VAL A 203 11.66 -12.44 21.96
N LEU A 204 11.01 -11.28 22.04
CA LEU A 204 11.40 -10.20 22.96
C LEU A 204 11.27 -10.63 24.42
N GLU A 205 10.14 -11.22 24.82
CA GLU A 205 9.93 -11.73 26.19
C GLU A 205 11.00 -12.73 26.63
N ARG A 206 11.47 -13.60 25.73
CA ARG A 206 12.54 -14.58 26.05
C ARG A 206 13.89 -13.93 26.33
N HIS A 207 14.21 -12.83 25.65
CA HIS A 207 15.50 -12.14 25.79
C HIS A 207 15.44 -10.98 26.79
N HIS A 208 14.25 -10.43 27.02
CA HIS A 208 13.95 -9.26 27.83
C HIS A 208 12.68 -9.48 28.69
N PRO A 209 12.72 -10.37 29.69
CA PRO A 209 11.54 -10.67 30.53
C PRO A 209 10.97 -9.45 31.26
N GLU A 210 11.79 -8.41 31.49
CA GLU A 210 11.39 -7.13 32.07
C GLU A 210 10.33 -6.39 31.24
N LEU A 211 10.18 -6.72 29.95
CA LEU A 211 9.18 -6.13 29.08
C LEU A 211 7.78 -6.71 29.24
N GLY A 212 7.60 -7.79 30.04
CA GLY A 212 6.31 -8.46 30.18
C GLY A 212 5.11 -7.51 30.37
N PRO A 213 5.18 -6.51 31.27
CA PRO A 213 4.10 -5.53 31.42
C PRO A 213 3.85 -4.65 30.18
N VAL A 214 4.91 -4.27 29.46
CA VAL A 214 4.81 -3.44 28.24
C VAL A 214 4.17 -4.24 27.10
N LEU A 215 4.61 -5.50 26.92
CA LEU A 215 4.08 -6.37 25.87
C LEU A 215 2.64 -6.81 26.17
N ALA A 216 2.24 -6.87 27.44
CA ALA A 216 0.83 -7.04 27.81
C ALA A 216 -0.02 -5.81 27.45
N GLU A 217 0.47 -4.60 27.73
CA GLU A 217 -0.21 -3.34 27.34
C GLU A 217 -0.40 -3.26 25.81
N LEU A 218 0.63 -3.57 25.03
CA LEU A 218 0.53 -3.58 23.56
C LEU A 218 -0.48 -4.61 23.03
N ARG A 219 -0.56 -5.80 23.65
CA ARG A 219 -1.58 -6.81 23.28
C ARG A 219 -3.01 -6.34 23.58
N ASP A 220 -3.23 -5.68 24.72
CA ASP A 220 -4.54 -5.10 25.05
C ASP A 220 -4.93 -4.01 24.03
N GLU A 221 -3.95 -3.23 23.55
CA GLU A 221 -4.14 -2.27 22.47
C GLU A 221 -4.46 -2.98 21.12
N HIS A 222 -3.81 -4.09 20.79
CA HIS A 222 -4.13 -4.91 19.62
C HIS A 222 -5.57 -5.43 19.63
N GLU A 223 -6.07 -5.89 20.78
CA GLU A 223 -7.47 -6.32 20.93
C GLU A 223 -8.43 -5.14 20.71
N THR A 224 -8.11 -3.97 21.25
CA THR A 224 -8.88 -2.73 21.06
C THR A 224 -8.94 -2.35 19.57
N ILE A 225 -7.80 -2.36 18.88
CA ILE A 225 -7.72 -2.03 17.45
C ILE A 225 -8.46 -3.07 16.61
N SER A 226 -8.36 -4.35 16.96
CA SER A 226 -9.09 -5.43 16.28
C SER A 226 -10.61 -5.21 16.36
N ALA A 227 -11.14 -4.81 17.52
CA ALA A 227 -12.55 -4.47 17.66
C ALA A 227 -12.96 -3.25 16.82
N LEU A 228 -12.10 -2.23 16.71
CA LEU A 228 -12.34 -1.06 15.84
C LEU A 228 -12.32 -1.44 14.35
N LEU A 229 -11.41 -2.33 13.94
CA LEU A 229 -11.36 -2.85 12.57
C LEU A 229 -12.63 -3.63 12.21
N GLU A 230 -13.18 -4.41 13.14
CA GLU A 230 -14.44 -5.12 12.96
C GLU A 230 -15.64 -4.18 12.85
N GLU A 231 -15.69 -3.12 13.68
CA GLU A 231 -16.72 -2.07 13.58
C GLU A 231 -16.62 -1.33 12.24
N LEU A 232 -15.42 -0.92 11.84
CA LEU A 232 -15.19 -0.25 10.56
C LEU A 232 -15.66 -1.11 9.39
N ARG A 233 -15.38 -2.43 9.40
CA ARG A 233 -15.88 -3.37 8.38
C ARG A 233 -17.42 -3.42 8.35
N ARG A 234 -18.07 -3.49 9.51
CA ARG A 234 -19.55 -3.48 9.59
C ARG A 234 -20.15 -2.18 9.05
N VAL A 235 -19.57 -1.04 9.39
CA VAL A 235 -20.02 0.28 8.90
C VAL A 235 -19.80 0.41 7.39
N LEU A 236 -18.66 -0.04 6.88
CA LEU A 236 -18.39 -0.11 5.44
C LEU A 236 -19.48 -0.92 4.72
N ASP A 237 -19.89 -2.06 5.27
CA ASP A 237 -20.97 -2.88 4.71
C ASP A 237 -22.33 -2.19 4.72
N GLY A 238 -22.62 -1.38 5.74
CA GLY A 238 -23.82 -0.54 5.81
C GLY A 238 -23.82 0.63 4.83
N GLY A 239 -22.64 1.11 4.42
CA GLY A 239 -22.49 2.15 3.40
C GLY A 239 -22.83 3.57 3.85
N ASP A 240 -22.97 3.81 5.16
CA ASP A 240 -23.23 5.14 5.74
C ASP A 240 -21.94 5.99 5.83
N PRO A 241 -21.82 7.10 5.08
CA PRO A 241 -20.57 7.88 5.04
C PRO A 241 -20.22 8.58 6.37
N ASP A 242 -21.22 9.00 7.15
CA ASP A 242 -21.00 9.73 8.40
C ASP A 242 -20.51 8.78 9.52
N SER A 243 -21.13 7.60 9.64
CA SER A 243 -20.61 6.54 10.50
C SER A 243 -19.22 6.11 10.05
N LEU A 244 -18.99 5.99 8.74
CA LEU A 244 -17.67 5.61 8.22
C LEU A 244 -16.59 6.61 8.63
N ARG A 245 -16.86 7.91 8.49
CA ARG A 245 -15.96 8.97 8.94
C ARG A 245 -15.64 8.86 10.42
N THR A 246 -16.66 8.65 11.24
CA THR A 246 -16.51 8.49 12.68
C THR A 246 -15.61 7.31 13.04
N GLU A 247 -15.83 6.15 12.42
CA GLU A 247 -15.02 4.96 12.70
C GLU A 247 -13.58 5.08 12.18
N VAL A 248 -13.38 5.71 11.02
CA VAL A 248 -12.03 5.99 10.52
C VAL A 248 -11.27 6.95 11.45
N ASP A 249 -11.90 8.00 11.97
CA ASP A 249 -11.25 8.91 12.92
C ASP A 249 -10.93 8.22 14.25
N ARG A 250 -11.84 7.38 14.76
CA ARG A 250 -11.61 6.57 15.98
C ARG A 250 -10.43 5.62 15.80
N LEU A 251 -10.41 4.87 14.69
CA LEU A 251 -9.31 3.97 14.36
C LEU A 251 -7.99 4.73 14.20
N THR A 252 -8.02 5.88 13.54
CA THR A 252 -6.82 6.71 13.32
C THR A 252 -6.22 7.17 14.65
N ALA A 253 -7.05 7.64 15.57
CA ALA A 253 -6.59 8.08 16.89
C ALA A 253 -6.02 6.92 17.72
N ALA A 254 -6.74 5.79 17.78
CA ALA A 254 -6.30 4.62 18.54
C ALA A 254 -5.02 4.00 17.96
N LEU A 255 -4.99 3.77 16.64
CA LEU A 255 -3.83 3.21 15.97
C LEU A 255 -2.63 4.15 16.09
N GLY A 256 -2.79 5.46 15.85
CA GLY A 256 -1.69 6.42 15.97
C GLY A 256 -1.04 6.38 17.35
N ALA A 257 -1.84 6.40 18.42
CA ALA A 257 -1.34 6.32 19.78
C ALA A 257 -0.64 5.00 20.10
N HIS A 258 -1.15 3.89 19.56
CA HIS A 258 -0.54 2.57 19.70
C HIS A 258 0.82 2.48 18.97
N LEU A 259 0.88 2.85 17.69
CA LEU A 259 2.11 2.80 16.90
C LEU A 259 3.21 3.69 17.48
N ASP A 260 2.86 4.89 17.98
CA ASP A 260 3.81 5.79 18.64
C ASP A 260 4.38 5.15 19.92
N ARG A 261 3.52 4.53 20.74
CA ARG A 261 3.93 3.84 21.96
C ARG A 261 4.82 2.64 21.65
N GLU A 262 4.44 1.81 20.69
CA GLU A 262 5.21 0.64 20.32
C GLU A 262 6.62 1.02 19.85
N GLU A 263 6.71 2.03 18.97
CA GLU A 263 8.00 2.55 18.50
C GLU A 263 8.85 3.08 19.66
N ASP A 264 8.27 3.92 20.53
CA ASP A 264 8.97 4.49 21.69
C ASP A 264 9.52 3.41 22.65
N ARG A 265 8.80 2.31 22.79
CA ARG A 265 9.13 1.26 23.78
C ARG A 265 10.01 0.15 23.22
N LEU A 266 9.87 -0.19 21.94
CA LEU A 266 10.54 -1.36 21.36
C LEU A 266 11.77 -1.00 20.51
N LEU A 267 11.80 0.15 19.83
CA LEU A 267 12.91 0.48 18.92
C LEU A 267 14.29 0.48 19.59
N PRO A 268 14.48 1.04 20.81
CA PRO A 268 15.80 1.02 21.45
C PRO A 268 16.37 -0.40 21.64
N LEU A 269 15.49 -1.39 21.75
CA LEU A 269 15.82 -2.79 21.97
C LEU A 269 16.04 -3.53 20.65
N LEU A 270 15.16 -3.30 19.66
CA LEU A 270 15.32 -3.86 18.32
C LEU A 270 16.64 -3.43 17.69
N ASP A 271 17.02 -2.16 17.84
CA ASP A 271 18.31 -1.64 17.37
C ASP A 271 19.51 -2.22 18.12
N ALA A 272 19.32 -2.67 19.37
CA ALA A 272 20.37 -3.30 20.15
C ALA A 272 20.59 -4.77 19.76
N LEU A 273 19.56 -5.44 19.24
CA LEU A 273 19.66 -6.82 18.74
C LEU A 273 20.46 -6.91 17.43
N ASP A 274 20.39 -5.87 16.59
CA ASP A 274 21.09 -5.82 15.31
C ASP A 274 22.58 -5.50 15.38
N ARG A 275 23.06 -5.00 16.53
CA ARG A 275 24.47 -4.66 16.77
C ARG A 275 25.31 -5.83 17.28
N ARG A 276 24.82 -7.08 17.21
CA ARG A 276 25.49 -8.30 17.68
C ARG A 276 25.84 -9.22 16.52
#